data_AF-A0AA37EW47-F1
#
_entry.id   AF-A0AA37EW47-F1
#
_cell.length_a   1.000
_cell.length_b   1.000
_cell.length_c   1.000
_cell.angle_alpha   90.00
_cell.angle_beta   90.00
_cell.angle_gamma   90.00
#
_symmetry.space_group_name_H-M   'P 1'
#
loop_
_entity.id
_entity.type
_entity.pdbx_description
1 polymer ?
#
loop_
_entity_poly.entity_id
_entity_poly.type
_entity_poly.pdbx_seq_one_letter_code
_entity_poly.pdbx_strand_id
1 'polypeptide(L)'
;MKLYKFRCMNTNNLTALANKQLWFSDQYDFNDPFEGAHIKDNQVPQDILDTFVCKPKQEVDEERFTKMLNEMGLQEGRFTNAQLFKKIAEHDLQVIVDIVHGSKIVCLSLSEQDNDPIYNNLMWSHYADGLRGFCLVFDGELLQQDIYNSSNKSMRPIKIQYQNIPNTLKLLDFIESESVLGSDNNFNFVDAVTKTVATKSKEWSYENEFRILSLSKSQFHHYSEGSLKEVVIGEKMPLEQRKLLSDTVKSAHSNVTFKEARLIADSYSLEIVTV
;
A
#
# COMPACT_ATOMS: atom_id res chain seq x y z
N MET A 1 -11.34 -10.38 -11.57
CA MET A 1 -11.92 -9.69 -10.36
C MET A 1 -12.26 -8.23 -10.68
N LYS A 2 -13.12 -7.54 -9.91
CA LYS A 2 -13.38 -6.08 -10.07
C LYS A 2 -12.71 -5.26 -8.96
N LEU A 3 -12.04 -4.17 -9.34
CA LEU A 3 -11.40 -3.23 -8.42
C LEU A 3 -12.00 -1.83 -8.57
N TYR A 4 -12.33 -1.21 -7.44
CA TYR A 4 -13.09 0.04 -7.39
C TYR A 4 -12.20 1.16 -6.88
N LYS A 5 -12.28 2.34 -7.51
CA LYS A 5 -11.66 3.57 -7.01
C LYS A 5 -12.64 4.72 -6.96
N PHE A 6 -13.10 5.02 -5.76
CA PHE A 6 -13.93 6.18 -5.44
C PHE A 6 -13.08 7.46 -5.47
N ARG A 7 -13.62 8.51 -6.08
CA ARG A 7 -12.96 9.79 -6.31
C ARG A 7 -13.94 10.95 -6.16
N CYS A 8 -13.50 12.03 -5.52
CA CYS A 8 -14.17 13.32 -5.58
C CYS A 8 -13.89 14.02 -6.92
N MET A 9 -14.76 14.96 -7.29
CA MET A 9 -14.63 15.72 -8.51
C MET A 9 -13.63 16.88 -8.31
N ASN A 10 -12.37 16.67 -8.70
CA ASN A 10 -11.32 17.69 -8.65
C ASN A 10 -10.38 17.59 -9.86
N THR A 11 -9.56 18.62 -10.06
CA THR A 11 -8.64 18.71 -11.20
C THR A 11 -7.67 17.53 -11.27
N ASN A 12 -7.08 17.13 -10.14
CA ASN A 12 -6.10 16.03 -10.12
C ASN A 12 -6.72 14.70 -10.58
N ASN A 13 -7.92 14.38 -10.09
CA ASN A 13 -8.63 13.14 -10.45
C ASN A 13 -9.07 13.14 -11.92
N LEU A 14 -9.51 14.29 -12.45
CA LEU A 14 -9.85 14.43 -13.87
C LEU A 14 -8.60 14.34 -14.76
N THR A 15 -7.51 15.00 -14.39
CA THR A 15 -6.25 14.93 -15.13
C THR A 15 -5.71 13.51 -15.15
N ALA A 16 -5.74 12.80 -14.02
CA ALA A 16 -5.33 11.39 -13.96
C ALA A 16 -6.20 10.52 -14.88
N LEU A 17 -7.51 10.72 -14.88
CA LEU A 17 -8.46 9.98 -15.72
C LEU A 17 -8.26 10.25 -17.22
N ALA A 18 -8.04 11.51 -17.60
CA ALA A 18 -7.76 11.93 -18.97
C ALA A 18 -6.45 11.33 -19.51
N ASN A 19 -5.44 11.20 -18.64
CA ASN A 19 -4.12 10.67 -19.00
C ASN A 19 -3.99 9.15 -18.76
N LYS A 20 -5.06 8.47 -18.35
CA LYS A 20 -5.08 7.02 -18.03
C LYS A 20 -4.02 6.66 -16.97
N GLN A 21 -3.95 7.47 -15.92
CA GLN A 21 -2.97 7.38 -14.85
C GLN A 21 -3.64 7.11 -13.50
N LEU A 22 -2.93 6.38 -12.64
CA LEU A 22 -3.21 6.26 -11.23
C LEU A 22 -2.06 6.86 -10.43
N TRP A 23 -2.42 7.67 -9.44
CA TRP A 23 -1.51 8.19 -8.43
C TRP A 23 -1.32 7.16 -7.32
N PHE A 24 -0.06 6.81 -7.09
CA PHE A 24 0.39 5.98 -6.00
C PHE A 24 0.97 6.91 -4.93
N SER A 25 0.31 6.95 -3.77
CA SER A 25 0.66 7.86 -2.68
C SER A 25 1.71 7.24 -1.78
N ASP A 26 2.35 8.08 -0.98
CA ASP A 26 3.12 7.64 0.17
C ASP A 26 2.18 7.11 1.25
N GLN A 27 2.63 6.10 2.00
CA GLN A 27 1.84 5.54 3.08
C GLN A 27 1.42 6.60 4.11
N TYR A 28 2.30 7.57 4.38
CA TYR A 28 2.08 8.67 5.32
C TYR A 28 0.93 9.60 4.94
N ASP A 29 0.48 9.59 3.68
CA ASP A 29 -0.61 10.45 3.18
C ASP A 29 -2.00 9.79 3.33
N PHE A 30 -2.07 8.57 3.88
CA PHE A 30 -3.34 7.87 4.04
C PHE A 30 -4.18 8.46 5.18
N ASN A 31 -5.48 8.23 5.11
CA ASN A 31 -6.46 8.78 6.05
C ASN A 31 -6.58 7.99 7.37
N ASP A 32 -6.04 6.77 7.44
CA ASP A 32 -6.02 5.99 8.68
C ASP A 32 -4.86 6.46 9.59
N PRO A 33 -5.11 6.97 10.80
CA PRO A 33 -4.05 7.41 11.70
C PRO A 33 -3.14 6.28 12.20
N PHE A 34 -3.53 5.01 12.03
CA PHE A 34 -2.73 3.85 12.40
C PHE A 34 -2.05 3.18 11.20
N GLU A 35 -2.01 3.84 10.05
CA GLU A 35 -1.42 3.30 8.84
C GLU A 35 0.06 2.91 9.06
N GLY A 36 0.42 1.67 8.71
CA GLY A 36 1.78 1.14 8.90
C GLY A 36 2.19 0.86 10.34
N ALA A 37 1.30 1.03 11.32
CA ALA A 37 1.59 0.78 12.72
C ALA A 37 2.02 -0.68 12.93
N HIS A 38 3.08 -0.86 13.72
CA HIS A 38 3.62 -2.16 14.10
C HIS A 38 4.30 -2.07 15.46
N ILE A 39 4.33 -3.21 16.17
CA ILE A 39 5.03 -3.35 17.45
C ILE A 39 6.46 -3.78 17.15
N LYS A 40 7.44 -3.13 17.78
CA LYS A 40 8.85 -3.55 17.72
C LYS A 40 9.18 -4.37 18.96
N ASP A 41 9.62 -5.60 18.76
CA ASP A 41 10.12 -6.47 19.82
C ASP A 41 11.62 -6.72 19.60
N ASN A 42 12.44 -6.00 20.34
CA ASN A 42 13.90 -6.07 20.23
C ASN A 42 14.52 -7.03 21.27
N GLN A 43 13.73 -7.94 21.84
CA GLN A 43 14.25 -8.97 22.74
C GLN A 43 14.96 -10.05 21.94
N VAL A 44 16.22 -10.31 22.30
CA VAL A 44 17.06 -11.35 21.71
C VAL A 44 17.82 -12.03 22.85
N PRO A 45 17.76 -13.37 22.96
CA PRO A 45 18.56 -14.13 23.92
C PRO A 45 20.06 -13.84 23.80
N GLN A 46 20.76 -13.76 24.93
CA GLN A 46 22.18 -13.38 24.97
C GLN A 46 23.07 -14.43 24.29
N ASP A 47 22.74 -15.71 24.43
CA ASP A 47 23.42 -16.83 23.78
C ASP A 47 23.41 -16.70 22.25
N ILE A 48 22.29 -16.24 21.66
CA ILE A 48 22.22 -15.95 20.22
C ILE A 48 23.12 -14.77 19.85
N LEU A 49 23.11 -13.69 20.63
CA LEU A 49 23.97 -12.53 20.37
C LEU A 49 25.47 -12.88 20.47
N ASP A 50 25.82 -13.79 21.38
CA ASP A 50 27.19 -14.24 21.60
C ASP A 50 27.70 -15.18 20.48
N THR A 51 26.81 -15.76 19.66
CA THR A 51 27.23 -16.57 18.50
C THR A 51 27.86 -15.72 17.38
N PHE A 52 27.59 -14.42 17.35
CA PHE A 52 28.08 -13.55 16.29
C PHE A 52 29.54 -13.14 16.52
N VAL A 53 30.41 -13.49 15.58
CA VAL A 53 31.83 -13.10 15.60
C VAL A 53 32.06 -12.03 14.54
N CYS A 54 32.39 -10.82 14.99
CA CYS A 54 32.77 -9.74 14.09
C CYS A 54 34.07 -10.09 13.34
N LYS A 55 34.15 -9.67 12.07
CA LYS A 55 35.41 -9.76 11.31
C LYS A 55 36.51 -8.94 12.00
N PRO A 56 37.78 -9.36 11.89
CA PRO A 56 38.90 -8.56 12.38
C PRO A 56 38.89 -7.16 11.75
N LYS A 57 39.28 -6.12 12.53
CA LYS A 57 39.33 -4.73 12.03
C LYS A 57 40.21 -4.60 10.77
N GLN A 58 41.25 -5.42 10.61
CA GLN A 58 42.12 -5.39 9.42
C GLN A 58 41.42 -5.83 8.12
N GLU A 59 40.29 -6.53 8.22
CA GLU A 59 39.50 -7.00 7.07
C GLU A 59 38.34 -6.06 6.73
N VAL A 60 38.17 -4.97 7.49
CA VAL A 60 37.06 -4.04 7.35
C VAL A 60 37.63 -2.68 6.95
N ASP A 61 37.02 -2.06 5.95
CA ASP A 61 37.35 -0.69 5.55
C ASP A 61 37.11 0.28 6.72
N GLU A 62 38.16 0.98 7.15
CA GLU A 62 38.13 1.81 8.37
C GLU A 62 37.20 3.02 8.24
N GLU A 63 37.11 3.60 7.05
CA GLU A 63 36.21 4.72 6.77
C GLU A 63 34.75 4.27 6.86
N ARG A 64 34.41 3.14 6.23
CA ARG A 64 33.09 2.52 6.30
C ARG A 64 32.71 2.12 7.72
N PHE A 65 33.64 1.55 8.49
CA PHE A 65 33.41 1.15 9.87
C PHE A 65 33.13 2.37 10.77
N THR A 66 33.94 3.42 10.63
CA THR A 66 33.77 4.67 11.40
C THR A 66 32.42 5.33 11.07
N LYS A 67 32.05 5.36 9.78
CA LYS A 67 30.76 5.87 9.33
C LYS A 67 29.59 5.09 9.94
N MET A 68 29.65 3.75 9.91
CA MET A 68 28.64 2.88 10.51
C MET A 68 28.48 3.11 12.01
N LEU A 69 29.59 3.22 12.77
CA LEU A 69 29.53 3.51 14.20
C LEU A 69 28.86 4.86 14.48
N ASN A 70 29.20 5.89 13.70
CA ASN A 70 28.58 7.22 13.84
C ASN A 70 27.08 7.19 13.55
N GLU A 71 26.65 6.50 12.48
CA GLU A 71 25.24 6.33 12.12
C GLU A 71 24.44 5.61 13.21
N MET A 72 25.07 4.65 13.90
CA MET A 72 24.46 3.89 15.00
C MET A 72 24.63 4.55 16.38
N GLY A 73 25.31 5.71 16.47
CA GLY A 73 25.59 6.39 17.73
C GLY A 73 26.52 5.62 18.68
N LEU A 74 27.40 4.78 18.12
CA LEU A 74 28.36 3.96 18.87
C LEU A 74 29.74 4.62 18.93
N GLN A 75 30.46 4.39 20.03
CA GLN A 75 31.83 4.84 20.21
C GLN A 75 32.78 3.64 20.21
N GLU A 76 33.83 3.69 19.40
CA GLU A 76 34.83 2.63 19.33
C GLU A 76 35.40 2.30 20.72
N GLY A 77 35.51 1.00 21.03
CA GLY A 77 36.00 0.52 22.32
C GLY A 77 35.01 0.62 23.49
N ARG A 78 33.77 1.10 23.26
CA ARG A 78 32.73 1.23 24.30
C ARG A 78 31.54 0.28 24.14
N PHE A 79 31.70 -0.78 23.37
CA PHE A 79 30.67 -1.79 23.16
C PHE A 79 31.28 -3.20 23.14
N THR A 80 30.46 -4.19 23.48
CA THR A 80 30.75 -5.62 23.28
C THR A 80 30.35 -6.04 21.86
N ASN A 81 30.86 -7.19 21.38
CA ASN A 81 30.45 -7.74 20.09
C ASN A 81 28.94 -8.01 20.04
N ALA A 82 28.35 -8.52 21.13
CA ALA A 82 26.91 -8.74 21.23
C ALA A 82 26.10 -7.42 21.10
N GLN A 83 26.58 -6.34 21.72
CA GLN A 83 25.94 -5.01 21.58
C GLN A 83 26.07 -4.46 20.16
N LEU A 84 27.24 -4.62 19.53
CA LEU A 84 27.45 -4.21 18.15
C LEU A 84 26.55 -5.00 17.20
N PHE A 85 26.48 -6.32 17.35
CA PHE A 85 25.64 -7.18 16.53
C PHE A 85 24.17 -6.82 16.65
N LYS A 86 23.67 -6.64 17.88
CA LYS A 86 22.29 -6.20 18.10
C LYS A 86 22.00 -4.88 17.38
N LYS A 87 22.91 -3.91 17.45
CA LYS A 87 22.75 -2.60 16.80
C LYS A 87 22.76 -2.68 15.27
N ILE A 88 23.62 -3.52 14.70
CA ILE A 88 23.64 -3.81 13.27
C ILE A 88 22.30 -4.44 12.86
N ALA A 89 21.83 -5.46 13.59
CA ALA A 89 20.56 -6.10 13.29
C ALA A 89 19.36 -5.14 13.39
N GLU A 90 19.32 -4.27 14.41
CA GLU A 90 18.29 -3.23 14.56
C GLU A 90 18.30 -2.25 13.38
N HIS A 91 19.49 -1.83 12.95
CA HIS A 91 19.66 -0.92 11.82
C HIS A 91 19.22 -1.58 10.50
N ASP A 92 19.67 -2.79 10.22
CA ASP A 92 19.34 -3.50 8.97
C ASP A 92 17.85 -3.82 8.90
N LEU A 93 17.24 -4.19 10.02
CA LEU A 93 15.79 -4.30 10.15
C LEU A 93 15.10 -2.98 9.78
N GLN A 94 15.56 -1.86 10.35
CA GLN A 94 14.99 -0.55 10.06
C GLN A 94 15.11 -0.18 8.59
N VAL A 95 16.22 -0.49 7.92
CA VAL A 95 16.38 -0.27 6.47
C VAL A 95 15.32 -1.01 5.66
N ILE A 96 15.02 -2.27 6.00
CA ILE A 96 13.97 -3.04 5.30
C ILE A 96 12.59 -2.43 5.55
N VAL A 97 12.31 -2.03 6.80
CA VAL A 97 11.06 -1.32 7.15
C VAL A 97 10.92 -0.04 6.33
N ASP A 98 11.97 0.77 6.23
CA ASP A 98 11.96 2.03 5.49
C ASP A 98 11.75 1.82 3.98
N ILE A 99 12.31 0.76 3.40
CA ILE A 99 12.09 0.40 1.99
C ILE A 99 10.62 0.05 1.74
N VAL A 100 10.02 -0.77 2.60
CA VAL A 100 8.62 -1.20 2.44
C VAL A 100 7.67 -0.04 2.72
N HIS A 101 7.87 0.72 3.79
CA HIS A 101 7.03 1.86 4.18
C HIS A 101 7.20 3.06 3.24
N GLY A 102 8.38 3.19 2.62
CA GLY A 102 8.67 4.19 1.58
C GLY A 102 8.20 3.81 0.18
N SER A 103 7.55 2.65 0.02
CA SER A 103 6.96 2.25 -1.26
C SER A 103 5.78 3.13 -1.65
N LYS A 104 5.50 3.22 -2.95
CA LYS A 104 4.33 3.95 -3.48
C LYS A 104 3.16 3.00 -3.59
N ILE A 105 1.98 3.43 -3.16
CA ILE A 105 0.82 2.55 -3.05
C ILE A 105 -0.42 3.20 -3.65
N VAL A 106 -1.17 2.43 -4.45
CA VAL A 106 -2.58 2.77 -4.77
C VAL A 106 -3.51 1.85 -3.99
N CYS A 107 -4.51 2.45 -3.35
CA CYS A 107 -5.54 1.75 -2.59
C CYS A 107 -6.82 1.67 -3.41
N LEU A 108 -7.33 0.47 -3.62
CA LEU A 108 -8.56 0.15 -4.34
C LEU A 108 -9.49 -0.62 -3.38
N SER A 109 -10.73 -0.84 -3.79
CA SER A 109 -11.64 -1.74 -3.08
C SER A 109 -11.96 -2.95 -3.95
N LEU A 110 -11.90 -4.14 -3.39
CA LEU A 110 -12.20 -5.39 -4.07
C LEU A 110 -13.70 -5.69 -3.95
N SER A 111 -14.34 -6.06 -5.06
CA SER A 111 -15.67 -6.67 -5.02
C SER A 111 -15.56 -8.16 -4.75
N GLU A 112 -16.35 -8.62 -3.79
CA GLU A 112 -16.57 -10.02 -3.47
C GLU A 112 -18.06 -10.35 -3.56
N GLN A 113 -18.37 -11.65 -3.61
CA GLN A 113 -19.72 -12.15 -3.88
C GLN A 113 -20.80 -11.52 -2.99
N ASP A 114 -20.49 -11.32 -1.71
CA ASP A 114 -21.44 -10.78 -0.71
C ASP A 114 -21.07 -9.36 -0.24
N ASN A 115 -20.04 -8.75 -0.83
CA ASN A 115 -19.56 -7.43 -0.44
C ASN A 115 -19.03 -6.67 -1.67
N ASP A 116 -19.91 -5.94 -2.34
CA ASP A 116 -19.53 -5.02 -3.41
C ASP A 116 -19.44 -3.59 -2.86
N PRO A 117 -18.22 -2.99 -2.83
CA PRO A 117 -17.98 -1.65 -2.33
C PRO A 117 -18.87 -0.57 -2.96
N ILE A 118 -19.38 -0.78 -4.18
CA ILE A 118 -20.22 0.22 -4.87
C ILE A 118 -21.54 0.52 -4.14
N TYR A 119 -22.03 -0.42 -3.33
CA TYR A 119 -23.24 -0.25 -2.51
C TYR A 119 -22.93 0.25 -1.09
N ASN A 120 -21.64 0.48 -0.76
CA ASN A 120 -21.24 0.88 0.58
C ASN A 120 -21.33 2.41 0.77
N ASN A 121 -22.19 2.83 1.70
CA ASN A 121 -22.43 4.25 1.97
C ASN A 121 -21.18 4.98 2.49
N LEU A 122 -20.33 4.31 3.29
CA LEU A 122 -19.12 4.92 3.84
C LEU A 122 -18.06 5.13 2.75
N MET A 123 -17.99 4.22 1.76
CA MET A 123 -17.10 4.40 0.60
C MET A 123 -17.45 5.66 -0.19
N TRP A 124 -18.73 5.87 -0.48
CA TRP A 124 -19.18 7.09 -1.15
C TRP A 124 -18.97 8.34 -0.29
N SER A 125 -19.21 8.24 1.01
CA SER A 125 -19.08 9.37 1.95
C SER A 125 -17.64 9.83 2.09
N HIS A 126 -16.69 8.92 2.30
CA HIS A 126 -15.29 9.26 2.53
C HIS A 126 -14.52 9.59 1.25
N TYR A 127 -14.78 8.86 0.16
CA TYR A 127 -13.89 8.90 -1.01
C TYR A 127 -14.52 9.50 -2.27
N ALA A 128 -15.84 9.65 -2.31
CA ALA A 128 -16.57 10.23 -3.44
C ALA A 128 -17.52 11.35 -3.01
N ASP A 129 -17.11 12.13 -2.01
CA ASP A 129 -17.77 13.36 -1.58
C ASP A 129 -19.29 13.19 -1.33
N GLY A 130 -19.65 12.09 -0.67
CA GLY A 130 -21.03 11.77 -0.31
C GLY A 130 -21.99 11.71 -1.49
N LEU A 131 -21.62 11.01 -2.57
CA LEU A 131 -22.31 10.89 -3.86
C LEU A 131 -22.22 12.12 -4.79
N ARG A 132 -21.34 13.10 -4.51
CA ARG A 132 -21.03 14.18 -5.47
C ARG A 132 -19.85 13.84 -6.38
N GLY A 133 -19.11 12.78 -6.05
CA GLY A 133 -18.02 12.23 -6.84
C GLY A 133 -18.44 11.06 -7.72
N PHE A 134 -17.46 10.25 -8.10
CA PHE A 134 -17.62 9.11 -9.00
C PHE A 134 -16.77 7.91 -8.53
N CYS A 135 -17.05 6.74 -9.07
CA CYS A 135 -16.25 5.54 -8.87
C CYS A 135 -15.77 4.99 -10.21
N LEU A 136 -14.47 4.71 -10.30
CA LEU A 136 -13.87 3.98 -11.42
C LEU A 136 -13.94 2.48 -11.13
N VAL A 137 -14.38 1.68 -12.09
CA VAL A 137 -14.44 0.22 -11.97
C VAL A 137 -13.48 -0.40 -12.98
N PHE A 138 -12.46 -1.06 -12.47
CA PHE A 138 -11.41 -1.68 -13.26
C PHE A 138 -11.60 -3.19 -13.35
N ASP A 139 -11.17 -3.74 -14.49
CA ASP A 139 -10.77 -5.14 -14.57
C ASP A 139 -9.47 -5.30 -13.77
N GLY A 140 -9.55 -6.01 -12.65
CA GLY A 140 -8.44 -6.10 -11.72
C GLY A 140 -7.26 -6.88 -12.26
N GLU A 141 -7.45 -7.80 -13.19
CA GLU A 141 -6.36 -8.60 -13.77
C GLU A 141 -5.60 -7.78 -14.82
N LEU A 142 -6.33 -7.13 -15.73
CA LEU A 142 -5.72 -6.22 -16.72
C LEU A 142 -5.02 -5.04 -16.04
N LEU A 143 -5.65 -4.45 -15.02
CA LEU A 143 -5.04 -3.34 -14.28
C LEU A 143 -3.72 -3.77 -13.64
N GLN A 144 -3.69 -4.92 -12.98
CA GLN A 144 -2.46 -5.43 -12.35
C GLN A 144 -1.35 -5.67 -13.39
N GLN A 145 -1.68 -6.20 -14.57
CA GLN A 145 -0.71 -6.39 -15.65
C GLN A 145 -0.15 -5.05 -16.16
N ASP A 146 -1.01 -4.04 -16.34
CA ASP A 146 -0.59 -2.71 -16.77
C ASP A 146 0.32 -2.02 -15.75
N ILE A 147 -0.04 -2.10 -14.46
CA ILE A 147 0.80 -1.55 -13.39
C ILE A 147 2.13 -2.29 -13.31
N TYR A 148 2.14 -3.62 -13.44
CA TYR A 148 3.38 -4.41 -13.45
C TYR A 148 4.32 -3.96 -14.57
N ASN A 149 3.78 -3.74 -15.78
CA ASN A 149 4.59 -3.25 -16.89
C ASN A 149 5.07 -1.79 -16.68
N SER A 150 4.20 -0.91 -16.19
CA SER A 150 4.56 0.51 -15.98
C SER A 150 5.48 0.76 -14.77
N SER A 151 5.57 -0.19 -13.85
CA SER A 151 6.41 -0.11 -12.64
C SER A 151 7.78 -0.77 -12.79
N ASN A 152 8.27 -0.97 -14.02
CA ASN A 152 9.49 -1.73 -14.30
C ASN A 152 9.45 -3.13 -13.66
N LYS A 153 8.29 -3.78 -13.69
CA LYS A 153 8.06 -5.12 -13.11
C LYS A 153 8.26 -5.18 -11.59
N SER A 154 8.12 -4.03 -10.93
CA SER A 154 8.27 -3.90 -9.49
C SER A 154 6.95 -3.44 -8.88
N MET A 155 6.03 -4.40 -8.77
CA MET A 155 4.80 -4.22 -8.00
C MET A 155 4.43 -5.48 -7.20
N ARG A 156 3.64 -5.29 -6.17
CA ARG A 156 3.05 -6.37 -5.37
C ARG A 156 1.57 -6.06 -5.11
N PRO A 157 0.64 -6.93 -5.55
CA PRO A 157 -0.76 -6.84 -5.15
C PRO A 157 -0.92 -7.37 -3.72
N ILE A 158 -1.75 -6.71 -2.93
CA ILE A 158 -1.96 -7.00 -1.50
C ILE A 158 -3.44 -6.86 -1.20
N LYS A 159 -4.08 -7.96 -0.77
CA LYS A 159 -5.40 -7.88 -0.12
C LYS A 159 -5.19 -7.57 1.36
N ILE A 160 -5.86 -6.53 1.86
CA ILE A 160 -5.71 -6.11 3.25
C ILE A 160 -6.34 -7.10 4.21
N GLN A 161 -5.62 -7.36 5.30
CA GLN A 161 -6.09 -8.15 6.42
C GLN A 161 -6.52 -7.24 7.57
N TYR A 162 -7.69 -7.49 8.12
CA TYR A 162 -8.29 -6.63 9.14
C TYR A 162 -8.14 -7.21 10.55
N GLN A 163 -7.46 -6.48 11.43
CA GLN A 163 -7.16 -6.91 12.80
C GLN A 163 -7.08 -5.70 13.76
N ASN A 164 -7.29 -5.94 15.06
CA ASN A 164 -7.30 -4.86 16.07
C ASN A 164 -5.99 -4.73 16.83
N ILE A 165 -5.00 -5.57 16.52
CA ILE A 165 -3.67 -5.54 17.13
C ILE A 165 -2.66 -5.45 15.98
N PRO A 166 -1.75 -4.46 15.97
CA PRO A 166 -0.72 -4.36 14.95
C PRO A 166 0.18 -5.60 14.89
N ASN A 167 0.79 -5.84 13.74
CA ASN A 167 1.80 -6.90 13.61
C ASN A 167 3.01 -6.58 14.49
N THR A 168 3.63 -7.62 15.06
CA THR A 168 4.88 -7.50 15.80
C THR A 168 6.04 -7.88 14.90
N LEU A 169 7.01 -6.98 14.75
CA LEU A 169 8.31 -7.27 14.15
C LEU A 169 9.29 -7.61 15.26
N LYS A 170 9.69 -8.87 15.31
CA LYS A 170 10.68 -9.36 16.27
C LYS A 170 12.06 -9.31 15.66
N LEU A 171 13.00 -8.71 16.39
CA LEU A 171 14.41 -8.69 16.00
C LEU A 171 15.00 -10.11 15.96
N LEU A 172 14.52 -10.99 16.85
CA LEU A 172 14.90 -12.40 16.85
C LEU A 172 14.56 -13.08 15.51
N ASP A 173 13.31 -12.94 15.04
CA ASP A 173 12.87 -13.52 13.76
C ASP A 173 13.68 -12.96 12.58
N PHE A 174 14.15 -11.71 12.66
CA PHE A 174 15.04 -11.12 11.66
C PHE A 174 16.44 -11.76 11.69
N ILE A 175 17.02 -11.88 12.87
CA ILE A 175 18.34 -12.49 13.08
C ILE A 175 18.33 -13.95 12.63
N GLU A 176 17.28 -14.71 12.96
CA GLU A 176 17.11 -16.11 12.57
C GLU A 176 16.64 -16.29 11.11
N SER A 177 16.48 -15.21 10.33
CA SER A 177 16.17 -15.31 8.91
C SER A 177 17.38 -15.82 8.12
N GLU A 178 17.11 -16.56 7.04
CA GLU A 178 18.12 -17.12 6.12
C GLU A 178 19.15 -16.09 5.68
N SER A 179 18.74 -14.82 5.53
CA SER A 179 19.58 -13.69 5.11
C SER A 179 20.63 -13.22 6.13
N VAL A 180 20.51 -13.57 7.42
CA VAL A 180 21.39 -13.05 8.49
C VAL A 180 22.24 -14.15 9.13
N LEU A 181 21.62 -15.26 9.57
CA LEU A 181 22.33 -16.37 10.20
C LEU A 181 22.39 -17.65 9.34
N GLY A 182 21.78 -17.67 8.15
CA GLY A 182 21.79 -18.85 7.27
C GLY A 182 21.07 -20.07 7.84
N SER A 183 20.16 -19.85 8.80
CA SER A 183 19.29 -20.89 9.33
C SER A 183 18.28 -21.35 8.27
N ASP A 184 18.06 -22.67 8.18
CA ASP A 184 17.06 -23.35 7.32
C ASP A 184 15.58 -22.99 7.65
N ASN A 185 15.36 -21.93 8.42
CA ASN A 185 14.04 -21.40 8.68
C ASN A 185 13.58 -20.66 7.42
N ASN A 186 12.59 -21.21 6.72
CA ASN A 186 11.85 -20.61 5.58
C ASN A 186 11.11 -19.28 5.92
N PHE A 187 11.54 -18.55 6.96
CA PHE A 187 10.90 -17.31 7.40
C PHE A 187 11.31 -16.15 6.50
N ASN A 188 10.41 -15.76 5.60
CA ASN A 188 10.60 -14.60 4.74
C ASN A 188 10.33 -13.32 5.54
N PHE A 189 11.38 -12.70 6.07
CA PHE A 189 11.25 -11.51 6.88
C PHE A 189 10.70 -10.30 6.10
N VAL A 190 10.97 -10.20 4.79
CA VAL A 190 10.39 -9.17 3.92
C VAL A 190 8.86 -9.30 3.89
N ASP A 191 8.32 -10.51 3.94
CA ASP A 191 6.88 -10.73 4.07
C ASP A 191 6.34 -10.25 5.42
N ALA A 192 7.05 -10.49 6.52
CA ALA A 192 6.69 -9.98 7.84
C ALA A 192 6.63 -8.45 7.86
N VAL A 193 7.62 -7.78 7.26
CA VAL A 193 7.60 -6.31 7.10
C VAL A 193 6.46 -5.87 6.17
N THR A 194 6.25 -6.56 5.05
CA THR A 194 5.14 -6.24 4.13
C THR A 194 3.78 -6.36 4.83
N LYS A 195 3.62 -7.28 5.77
CA LYS A 195 2.38 -7.41 6.55
C LYS A 195 2.04 -6.14 7.34
N THR A 196 3.03 -5.36 7.77
CA THR A 196 2.79 -4.08 8.47
C THR A 196 2.07 -3.04 7.61
N VAL A 197 2.24 -3.09 6.28
CA VAL A 197 1.53 -2.24 5.31
C VAL A 197 0.37 -2.99 4.62
N ALA A 198 0.10 -4.23 5.04
CA ALA A 198 -0.97 -5.09 4.54
C ALA A 198 -2.08 -5.35 5.59
N THR A 199 -1.96 -4.74 6.77
CA THR A 199 -2.96 -4.87 7.83
C THR A 199 -3.55 -3.53 8.22
N LYS A 200 -4.82 -3.55 8.60
CA LYS A 200 -5.57 -2.35 9.00
C LYS A 200 -6.54 -2.67 10.14
N SER A 201 -6.98 -1.66 10.88
CA SER A 201 -8.01 -1.84 11.92
C SER A 201 -9.31 -2.42 11.36
N LYS A 202 -10.00 -3.27 12.12
CA LYS A 202 -11.30 -3.83 11.70
C LYS A 202 -12.38 -2.76 11.49
N GLU A 203 -12.23 -1.59 12.10
CA GLU A 203 -13.12 -0.44 11.85
C GLU A 203 -13.17 -0.05 10.35
N TRP A 204 -12.10 -0.31 9.61
CA TRP A 204 -12.00 -0.03 8.18
C TRP A 204 -12.34 -1.24 7.29
N SER A 205 -12.86 -2.35 7.86
CA SER A 205 -13.10 -3.58 7.08
C SER A 205 -14.15 -3.41 5.99
N TYR A 206 -14.99 -2.39 6.09
CA TYR A 206 -15.99 -2.04 5.08
C TYR A 206 -15.37 -1.61 3.74
N GLU A 207 -14.08 -1.25 3.72
CA GLU A 207 -13.39 -0.81 2.50
C GLU A 207 -13.04 -1.96 1.55
N ASN A 208 -12.98 -3.19 2.07
CA ASN A 208 -12.46 -4.37 1.38
C ASN A 208 -11.19 -4.04 0.56
N GLU A 209 -10.22 -3.42 1.23
CA GLU A 209 -9.12 -2.72 0.60
C GLU A 209 -8.17 -3.69 -0.11
N PHE A 210 -7.79 -3.31 -1.34
CA PHE A 210 -6.82 -3.99 -2.17
C PHE A 210 -5.76 -2.98 -2.58
N ARG A 211 -4.52 -3.20 -2.16
CA ARG A 211 -3.38 -2.34 -2.48
C ARG A 211 -2.60 -2.91 -3.65
N ILE A 212 -2.11 -2.02 -4.50
CA ILE A 212 -0.99 -2.34 -5.39
C ILE A 212 0.18 -1.48 -4.93
N LEU A 213 1.21 -2.14 -4.44
CA LEU A 213 2.44 -1.54 -3.95
C LEU A 213 3.46 -1.53 -5.09
N SER A 214 4.20 -0.44 -5.27
CA SER A 214 5.30 -0.33 -6.21
C SER A 214 6.57 0.17 -5.52
N LEU A 215 7.69 -0.48 -5.82
CA LEU A 215 9.02 -0.01 -5.39
C LEU A 215 9.64 0.94 -6.41
N SER A 216 8.93 1.25 -7.50
CA SER A 216 9.31 2.31 -8.42
C SER A 216 9.27 3.66 -7.71
N LYS A 217 10.18 4.56 -8.08
CA LYS A 217 10.17 5.95 -7.59
C LYS A 217 9.06 6.80 -8.22
N SER A 218 8.42 6.31 -9.29
CA SER A 218 7.32 7.02 -9.94
C SER A 218 6.06 6.98 -9.09
N GLN A 219 5.39 8.13 -8.92
CA GLN A 219 4.07 8.19 -8.30
C GLN A 219 2.94 7.98 -9.32
N PHE A 220 3.20 8.16 -10.62
CA PHE A 220 2.20 7.92 -11.66
C PHE A 220 2.49 6.62 -12.41
N HIS A 221 1.45 5.79 -12.48
CA HIS A 221 1.44 4.56 -13.25
C HIS A 221 0.29 4.57 -14.24
N HIS A 222 0.56 4.10 -15.45
CA HIS A 222 -0.40 4.13 -16.56
C HIS A 222 -1.16 2.83 -16.64
N TYR A 223 -2.42 2.92 -17.03
CA TYR A 223 -3.25 1.77 -17.37
C TYR A 223 -3.74 1.87 -18.82
N SER A 224 -3.96 0.71 -19.43
CA SER A 224 -4.49 0.60 -20.77
C SER A 224 -5.99 0.91 -20.77
N GLU A 225 -6.49 1.32 -21.93
CA GLU A 225 -7.91 1.65 -22.10
C GLU A 225 -8.84 0.46 -21.79
N GLY A 226 -8.36 -0.77 -21.99
CA GLY A 226 -9.09 -1.98 -21.66
C GLY A 226 -9.26 -2.22 -20.16
N SER A 227 -8.47 -1.58 -19.30
CA SER A 227 -8.50 -1.81 -17.85
C SER A 227 -9.66 -1.10 -17.17
N LEU A 228 -10.06 0.09 -17.63
CA LEU A 228 -11.23 0.80 -17.09
C LEU A 228 -12.49 0.30 -17.81
N LYS A 229 -13.44 -0.27 -17.05
CA LYS A 229 -14.67 -0.87 -17.60
C LYS A 229 -15.87 0.03 -17.42
N GLU A 230 -16.01 0.62 -16.22
CA GLU A 230 -17.18 1.40 -15.87
C GLU A 230 -16.80 2.67 -15.11
N VAL A 231 -17.60 3.72 -15.31
CA VAL A 231 -17.59 4.93 -14.47
C VAL A 231 -18.97 5.07 -13.87
N VAL A 232 -19.05 4.96 -12.55
CA VAL A 232 -20.29 5.12 -11.79
C VAL A 232 -20.33 6.53 -11.22
N ILE A 233 -21.33 7.31 -11.60
CA ILE A 233 -21.50 8.70 -11.19
C ILE A 233 -22.43 8.74 -9.98
N GLY A 234 -22.07 9.46 -8.92
CA GLY A 234 -22.96 9.65 -7.78
C GLY A 234 -24.14 10.57 -8.12
N GLU A 235 -25.34 10.21 -7.67
CA GLU A 235 -26.57 10.95 -7.99
C GLU A 235 -26.52 12.44 -7.56
N LYS A 236 -25.75 12.80 -6.54
CA LYS A 236 -25.66 14.19 -6.07
C LYS A 236 -24.67 15.04 -6.87
N MET A 237 -23.97 14.47 -7.85
CA MET A 237 -23.04 15.23 -8.70
C MET A 237 -23.80 16.27 -9.55
N PRO A 238 -23.41 17.56 -9.52
CA PRO A 238 -24.00 18.61 -10.36
C PRO A 238 -23.92 18.29 -11.86
N LEU A 239 -24.97 18.63 -12.62
CA LEU A 239 -25.08 18.31 -14.06
C LEU A 239 -23.88 18.79 -14.89
N GLU A 240 -23.36 19.98 -14.62
CA GLU A 240 -22.19 20.52 -15.32
C GLU A 240 -20.94 19.69 -15.08
N GLN A 241 -20.73 19.22 -13.84
CA GLN A 241 -19.62 18.34 -13.49
C GLN A 241 -19.77 16.96 -14.10
N ARG A 242 -21.00 16.42 -14.15
CA ARG A 242 -21.30 15.15 -14.82
C ARG A 242 -20.95 15.22 -16.30
N LYS A 243 -21.32 16.31 -16.96
CA LYS A 243 -20.99 16.55 -18.37
C LYS A 243 -19.48 16.62 -18.56
N LEU A 244 -18.78 17.40 -17.76
CA LEU A 244 -17.32 17.50 -17.81
C LEU A 244 -16.64 16.14 -17.62
N LEU A 245 -17.05 15.35 -16.62
CA LEU A 245 -16.54 14.00 -16.39
C LEU A 245 -16.80 13.10 -17.60
N SER A 246 -18.01 13.12 -18.14
CA SER A 246 -18.41 12.29 -19.28
C SER A 246 -17.61 12.62 -20.53
N ASP A 247 -17.43 13.91 -20.83
CA ASP A 247 -16.66 14.38 -21.97
C ASP A 247 -15.18 14.02 -21.81
N THR A 248 -14.63 14.17 -20.61
CA THR A 248 -13.25 13.77 -20.28
C THR A 248 -13.04 12.28 -20.52
N VAL A 249 -13.91 11.43 -19.98
CA VAL A 249 -13.83 9.97 -20.12
C VAL A 249 -13.95 9.56 -21.59
N LYS A 250 -14.96 10.06 -22.31
CA LYS A 250 -15.17 9.74 -23.73
C LYS A 250 -14.02 10.17 -24.62
N SER A 251 -13.31 11.25 -24.27
CA SER A 251 -12.13 11.70 -25.02
C SER A 251 -10.91 10.78 -24.86
N ALA A 252 -10.80 10.09 -23.72
CA ALA A 252 -9.63 9.27 -23.38
C ALA A 252 -9.89 7.76 -23.44
N HIS A 253 -11.15 7.33 -23.35
CA HIS A 253 -11.59 5.93 -23.27
C HIS A 253 -12.82 5.69 -24.17
N SER A 254 -12.69 4.79 -25.14
CA SER A 254 -13.73 4.49 -26.14
C SER A 254 -14.79 3.49 -25.67
N ASN A 255 -14.44 2.59 -24.74
CA ASN A 255 -15.28 1.44 -24.36
C ASN A 255 -15.61 1.40 -22.86
N VAL A 256 -15.95 2.54 -22.28
CA VAL A 256 -16.36 2.65 -20.87
C VAL A 256 -17.88 2.77 -20.76
N THR A 257 -18.48 1.94 -19.91
CA THR A 257 -19.91 2.03 -19.60
C THR A 257 -20.15 3.06 -18.50
N PHE A 258 -21.10 3.96 -18.70
CA PHE A 258 -21.54 4.88 -17.66
C PHE A 258 -22.69 4.28 -16.86
N LYS A 259 -22.62 4.45 -15.55
CA LYS A 259 -23.67 4.09 -14.61
C LYS A 259 -23.89 5.23 -13.63
N GLU A 260 -24.99 5.17 -12.90
CA GLU A 260 -25.33 6.10 -11.85
C GLU A 260 -25.63 5.34 -10.56
N ALA A 261 -25.08 5.81 -9.44
CA ALA A 261 -25.42 5.36 -8.10
C ALA A 261 -26.51 6.26 -7.53
N ARG A 262 -27.73 5.73 -7.41
CA ARG A 262 -28.93 6.46 -6.96
C ARG A 262 -29.38 6.01 -5.59
N LEU A 263 -29.92 6.94 -4.82
CA LEU A 263 -30.59 6.68 -3.56
C LEU A 263 -31.92 5.98 -3.82
N ILE A 264 -32.13 4.86 -3.15
CA ILE A 264 -33.43 4.20 -3.16
C ILE A 264 -34.32 4.90 -2.13
N ALA A 265 -35.46 5.43 -2.59
CA ALA A 265 -36.45 6.08 -1.73
C ALA A 265 -36.86 5.18 -0.55
N ASP A 266 -37.12 5.79 0.60
CA ASP A 266 -37.55 5.12 1.83
C ASP A 266 -36.56 4.05 2.36
N SER A 267 -35.27 4.15 2.01
CA SER A 267 -34.22 3.25 2.48
C SER A 267 -32.87 3.97 2.68
N TYR A 268 -31.92 3.30 3.33
CA TYR A 268 -30.50 3.72 3.39
C TYR A 268 -29.64 2.98 2.35
N SER A 269 -30.23 2.62 1.22
CA SER A 269 -29.60 1.78 0.21
C SER A 269 -29.43 2.52 -1.12
N LEU A 270 -28.49 2.02 -1.92
CA LEU A 270 -28.19 2.52 -3.27
C LEU A 270 -28.62 1.50 -4.32
N GLU A 271 -29.07 1.99 -5.47
CA GLU A 271 -29.16 1.22 -6.71
C GLU A 271 -28.12 1.71 -7.73
N ILE A 272 -27.64 0.79 -8.57
CA ILE A 272 -26.72 1.12 -9.66
C ILE A 272 -27.45 0.88 -10.99
N VAL A 273 -27.59 1.95 -11.78
CA VAL A 273 -28.34 1.92 -13.05
C VAL A 273 -27.45 2.35 -14.21
N THR A 274 -27.58 1.68 -15.35
CA THR A 274 -26.86 2.08 -16.58
C THR A 274 -27.50 3.33 -17.17
N VAL A 275 -26.67 4.27 -17.65
CA VAL A 275 -27.10 5.57 -18.22
C VAL A 275 -26.52 5.82 -19.60
#